data_AF-A0AAW0AVA6-F1
#
_entry.id   AF-A0AAW0AVA6-F1
#
_cell.length_a   1.000
_cell.length_b   1.000
_cell.length_c   1.000
_cell.angle_alpha   90.00
_cell.angle_beta   90.00
_cell.angle_gamma   90.00
#
_symmetry.space_group_name_H-M   'P 1'
#
loop_
_entity.id
_entity.type
_entity.pdbx_description
1 polymer ?
#
loop_
_entity_poly.entity_id
_entity_poly.type
_entity_poly.pdbx_seq_one_letter_code
_entity_poly.pdbx_strand_id
1 'polypeptide(L)'
;LVVAASVHGDIIAWSGDSCDGAEGGNVACDAACIGFEGRHSFEVVTGGSHCVTMFVGQNCDGEAFSFGPETEGNCINVNTGTNIQTFRCSPDTSCHFALKGNGYVS
;
A
#
# COMPACT_ATOMS: atom_id res chain seq x y z
N LEU A 1 -4.42 25.97 -20.76
CA LEU A 1 -4.60 24.51 -20.56
C LEU A 1 -3.53 24.08 -19.57
N VAL A 2 -3.87 23.94 -18.28
CA VAL A 2 -2.92 23.38 -17.32
C VAL A 2 -2.99 21.87 -17.54
N VAL A 3 -2.01 21.32 -18.24
CA VAL A 3 -1.84 19.87 -18.32
C VAL A 3 -1.36 19.48 -16.93
N ALA A 4 -2.27 19.06 -16.06
CA ALA A 4 -1.89 18.31 -14.87
C ALA A 4 -1.22 17.04 -15.40
N ALA A 5 0.10 16.99 -15.35
CA ALA A 5 0.79 15.73 -15.49
C ALA A 5 0.18 14.83 -14.44
N SER A 6 -0.57 13.80 -14.87
CA SER A 6 -0.81 12.66 -14.03
C SER A 6 0.58 12.15 -13.68
N VAL A 7 1.04 12.47 -12.47
CA VAL A 7 2.06 11.65 -11.82
C VAL A 7 1.47 10.24 -11.92
N HIS A 8 2.09 9.40 -12.75
CA HIS A 8 1.78 7.98 -12.79
C HIS A 8 2.08 7.51 -11.38
N GLY A 9 1.07 7.49 -10.51
CA GLY A 9 1.21 6.83 -9.25
C GLY A 9 1.10 5.34 -9.52
N ASP A 10 1.71 4.60 -8.61
CA ASP A 10 1.91 3.18 -8.73
C ASP A 10 0.82 2.43 -7.95
N ILE A 11 0.20 3.09 -6.97
CA ILE A 11 -0.83 2.54 -6.08
C ILE A 11 -2.02 3.48 -5.94
N ILE A 12 -3.20 2.87 -5.91
CA ILE A 12 -4.46 3.51 -5.52
C ILE A 12 -5.04 2.78 -4.31
N ALA A 13 -5.46 3.53 -3.28
CA ALA A 13 -6.16 3.00 -2.12
C ALA A 13 -7.66 3.30 -2.20
N TRP A 14 -8.51 2.37 -1.77
CA TRP A 14 -9.96 2.44 -1.93
C TRP A 14 -10.67 2.33 -0.58
N SER A 15 -11.83 2.99 -0.46
CA SER A 15 -12.61 2.93 0.79
C SER A 15 -13.37 1.61 0.95
N GLY A 16 -13.58 0.85 -0.11
CA GLY A 16 -14.22 -0.46 -0.06
C GLY A 16 -13.22 -1.60 0.01
N ASP A 17 -13.73 -2.81 0.16
CA ASP A 17 -12.95 -4.03 0.37
C ASP A 17 -12.46 -4.67 -0.92
N SER A 18 -13.03 -4.29 -2.07
CA SER A 18 -12.78 -4.91 -3.37
C SER A 18 -12.39 -3.87 -4.43
N CYS A 19 -11.57 -2.89 -4.03
CA CYS A 19 -11.15 -1.75 -4.86
C CYS A 19 -12.35 -1.00 -5.44
N ASP A 20 -13.34 -0.81 -4.58
CA ASP A 20 -14.61 -0.16 -4.84
C ASP A 20 -14.85 1.00 -3.85
N GLY A 21 -15.92 1.75 -4.09
CA GLY A 21 -16.24 2.94 -3.31
C GLY A 21 -15.39 4.16 -3.69
N ALA A 22 -15.03 4.97 -2.70
CA ALA A 22 -14.26 6.19 -2.93
C ALA A 22 -12.80 5.86 -3.24
N GLU A 23 -12.32 6.37 -4.37
CA GLU A 23 -10.92 6.32 -4.77
C GLU A 23 -10.05 7.23 -3.88
N GLY A 24 -8.80 6.83 -3.67
CA GLY A 24 -7.76 7.61 -3.01
C GLY A 24 -6.98 8.48 -3.99
N GLY A 25 -5.85 9.01 -3.55
CA GLY A 25 -4.88 9.60 -4.48
C GLY A 25 -4.09 8.49 -5.18
N ASN A 26 -3.72 8.72 -6.43
CA ASN A 26 -2.73 7.90 -7.10
C ASN A 26 -1.32 8.33 -6.64
N VAL A 27 -0.60 7.43 -5.96
CA VAL A 27 0.65 7.77 -5.27
C VAL A 27 1.83 6.98 -5.80
N ALA A 28 2.99 7.64 -5.89
CA ALA A 28 4.24 7.00 -6.29
C ALA A 28 4.71 6.02 -5.21
N CYS A 29 5.31 4.92 -5.65
CA CYS A 29 5.94 3.92 -4.81
C CYS A 29 7.41 4.31 -4.58
N ASP A 30 7.65 5.40 -3.86
CA ASP A 30 8.98 5.99 -3.61
C ASP A 30 9.46 5.82 -2.16
N ALA A 31 8.85 4.87 -1.44
CA ALA A 31 9.04 4.62 -0.02
C ALA A 31 8.62 5.77 0.91
N ALA A 32 7.85 6.75 0.43
CA ALA A 32 7.20 7.75 1.28
C ALA A 32 6.17 7.10 2.22
N CYS A 33 5.94 7.75 3.36
CA CYS A 33 4.89 7.37 4.30
C CYS A 33 3.58 8.08 3.93
N ILE A 34 2.56 7.30 3.61
CA ILE A 34 1.32 7.79 3.01
C ILE A 34 0.13 7.39 3.90
N GLY A 35 -0.84 8.29 4.07
CA GLY A 35 -2.04 8.02 4.85
C GLY A 35 -2.93 6.96 4.19
N PHE A 36 -3.46 6.04 5.01
CA PHE A 36 -4.41 4.98 4.62
C PHE A 36 -5.73 5.06 5.39
N GLU A 37 -5.92 6.09 6.23
CA GLU A 37 -7.12 6.23 7.06
C GLU A 37 -8.41 6.21 6.21
N GLY A 38 -9.38 5.40 6.64
CA GLY A 38 -10.67 5.23 5.95
C GLY A 38 -10.58 4.43 4.64
N ARG A 39 -9.47 3.73 4.40
CA ARG A 39 -9.28 2.82 3.26
C ARG A 39 -9.21 1.37 3.73
N HIS A 40 -9.63 0.46 2.86
CA HIS A 40 -9.76 -0.97 3.16
C HIS A 40 -9.15 -1.88 2.09
N SER A 41 -8.86 -1.36 0.90
CA SER A 41 -8.13 -2.09 -0.13
C SER A 41 -7.19 -1.18 -0.89
N PHE A 42 -6.24 -1.77 -1.61
CA PHE A 42 -5.39 -1.06 -2.56
C PHE A 42 -5.17 -1.90 -3.81
N GLU A 43 -4.84 -1.25 -4.90
CA GLU A 43 -4.37 -1.90 -6.12
C GLU A 43 -3.08 -1.25 -6.60
N VAL A 44 -2.24 -2.07 -7.24
CA VAL A 44 -1.11 -1.57 -8.03
C VAL A 44 -1.63 -1.26 -9.43
N VAL A 45 -1.43 -0.04 -9.91
CA VAL A 45 -1.93 0.43 -11.22
C VAL A 45 -0.83 0.65 -12.26
N THR A 46 0.42 0.45 -11.86
CA THR A 46 1.58 0.51 -12.76
C THR A 46 2.18 -0.88 -12.94
N GLY A 47 2.86 -1.12 -14.05
CA GLY A 47 3.61 -2.35 -14.26
C GLY A 47 4.77 -2.52 -13.28
N GLY A 48 5.13 -3.78 -13.00
CA GLY A 48 6.21 -4.12 -12.06
C GLY A 48 5.70 -4.86 -10.82
N SER A 49 6.63 -5.24 -9.95
CA SER A 49 6.32 -5.83 -8.64
C SER A 49 6.57 -4.80 -7.56
N HIS A 50 5.57 -4.60 -6.70
CA HIS A 50 5.64 -3.63 -5.62
C HIS A 50 5.42 -4.32 -4.28
N CYS A 51 6.17 -3.90 -3.28
CA CYS A 51 6.01 -4.34 -1.90
C CYS A 51 5.38 -3.23 -1.08
N VAL A 52 4.27 -3.54 -0.43
CA VAL A 52 3.48 -2.56 0.33
C VAL A 52 3.51 -2.95 1.79
N THR A 53 4.02 -2.07 2.65
CA THR A 53 3.98 -2.25 4.10
C THR A 53 2.99 -1.28 4.72
N MET A 54 1.99 -1.82 5.39
CA MET A 54 0.93 -1.12 6.09
C MET A 54 1.28 -1.02 7.58
N PHE A 55 0.95 0.10 8.23
CA PHE A 55 1.30 0.40 9.62
C PHE A 55 0.08 0.87 10.39
N VAL A 56 -0.02 0.45 11.65
CA VAL A 56 -1.06 0.93 12.58
C VAL A 56 -0.83 2.37 13.05
N GLY A 57 0.40 2.87 12.95
CA GLY A 57 0.78 4.23 13.36
C GLY A 57 0.70 5.26 12.23
N GLN A 58 0.59 6.54 12.60
CA GLN A 58 0.44 7.66 11.66
C GLN A 58 1.77 8.09 11.02
N ASN A 59 2.91 7.56 11.47
CA ASN A 59 4.24 7.92 10.96
C ASN A 59 4.98 6.71 10.38
N CYS A 60 4.24 5.72 9.87
CA CYS A 60 4.78 4.44 9.41
C CYS A 60 5.59 3.72 10.49
N ASP A 61 5.00 3.69 11.68
CA ASP A 61 5.54 3.13 12.91
C ASP A 61 4.54 2.17 13.57
N GLY A 62 5.02 1.47 14.60
CA GLY A 62 4.24 0.47 15.33
C GLY A 62 4.16 -0.88 14.62
N GLU A 63 3.06 -1.59 14.87
CA GLU A 63 2.78 -2.87 14.20
C GLU A 63 2.60 -2.66 12.70
N ALA A 64 3.19 -3.57 11.92
CA ALA A 64 3.24 -3.46 10.48
C ALA A 64 2.98 -4.80 9.79
N PHE A 65 2.43 -4.73 8.58
CA PHE A 65 2.04 -5.86 7.76
C PHE A 65 2.47 -5.61 6.32
N SER A 66 3.19 -6.56 5.73
CA SER A 66 3.67 -6.42 4.36
C SER A 66 2.85 -7.29 3.41
N PHE A 67 2.54 -6.73 2.26
CA PHE A 67 1.83 -7.33 1.13
C PHE A 67 2.74 -7.32 -0.09
N GLY A 68 2.63 -8.35 -0.91
CA GLY A 68 3.36 -8.49 -2.15
C GLY A 68 4.46 -9.55 -2.16
N PRO A 69 5.25 -9.59 -3.25
CA PRO A 69 5.24 -8.62 -4.35
C PRO A 69 3.92 -8.64 -5.15
N GLU A 70 3.26 -7.49 -5.26
CA GLU A 70 1.99 -7.33 -5.99
C GLU A 70 2.24 -6.78 -7.39
N THR A 71 1.44 -7.22 -8.35
CA THR A 71 1.51 -6.80 -9.76
C THR A 71 0.29 -5.97 -10.16
N GLU A 72 0.43 -5.24 -11.27
CA GLU A 72 -0.64 -4.42 -11.86
C GLU A 72 -1.99 -5.14 -11.95
N GLY A 73 -3.05 -4.44 -11.55
CA GLY A 73 -4.44 -4.89 -11.67
C GLY A 73 -4.91 -5.84 -10.56
N ASN A 74 -4.06 -6.17 -9.59
CA ASN A 74 -4.46 -6.95 -8.43
C ASN A 74 -5.04 -6.04 -7.35
N CYS A 75 -6.31 -6.26 -7.02
CA CYS A 75 -6.93 -5.65 -5.84
C CYS A 75 -6.63 -6.47 -4.58
N ILE A 76 -6.08 -5.80 -3.57
CA ILE A 76 -5.70 -6.40 -2.30
C ILE A 76 -6.56 -5.83 -1.18
N ASN A 77 -7.33 -6.71 -0.53
CA ASN A 77 -8.07 -6.39 0.67
C ASN A 77 -7.13 -6.34 1.89
N VAL A 78 -7.15 -5.24 2.64
CA VAL A 78 -6.32 -5.02 3.84
C VAL A 78 -7.13 -5.38 5.08
N ASN A 79 -7.21 -6.68 5.37
CA ASN A 79 -7.86 -7.20 6.59
C ASN A 79 -6.83 -7.76 7.57
N THR A 80 -6.16 -6.86 8.28
CA THR A 80 -5.11 -7.20 9.26
C THR A 80 -5.66 -7.41 10.68
N GLY A 81 -6.97 -7.19 10.89
CA GLY A 81 -7.59 -7.15 12.22
C GLY A 81 -7.17 -5.93 13.06
N THR A 82 -6.48 -4.96 12.47
CA THR A 82 -6.05 -3.71 13.13
C THR A 82 -6.48 -2.50 12.32
N ASN A 83 -6.53 -1.33 12.97
CA ASN A 83 -6.82 -0.08 12.29
C ASN A 83 -5.54 0.48 11.64
N ILE A 84 -5.32 0.15 10.37
CA ILE A 84 -4.18 0.68 9.60
C ILE A 84 -4.36 2.19 9.39
N GLN A 85 -3.27 2.93 9.62
CA GLN A 85 -3.26 4.39 9.53
C GLN A 85 -2.40 4.88 8.36
N THR A 86 -1.29 4.20 8.07
CA THR A 86 -0.37 4.58 6.99
C THR A 86 0.19 3.38 6.25
N PHE A 87 0.81 3.63 5.09
CA PHE A 87 1.55 2.65 4.34
C PHE A 87 2.80 3.23 3.69
N ARG A 88 3.72 2.35 3.31
CA ARG A 88 4.87 2.63 2.45
C ARG A 88 4.89 1.62 1.33
N CYS A 89 5.29 2.05 0.15
CA CYS A 89 5.47 1.19 -1.01
C CYS A 89 6.92 1.28 -1.50
N SER A 90 7.52 0.15 -1.87
CA SER A 90 8.79 0.12 -2.62
C SER A 90 8.64 -0.68 -3.92
N PRO A 91 9.26 -0.27 -5.04
CA PRO A 91 9.21 -0.99 -6.32
C PRO A 91 10.16 -2.22 -6.31
N ASP A 92 10.51 -2.68 -5.10
CA ASP A 92 11.36 -3.84 -4.89
C ASP A 92 10.57 -5.13 -5.07
N THR A 93 11.23 -6.15 -5.62
CA THR A 93 10.69 -7.51 -5.71
C THR A 93 10.84 -8.30 -4.41
N SER A 94 11.56 -7.76 -3.42
CA SER A 94 11.86 -8.41 -2.14
C SER A 94 11.15 -7.68 -1.02
N CYS A 95 10.01 -8.19 -0.58
CA CYS A 95 9.26 -7.56 0.50
C CYS A 95 9.98 -7.82 1.83
N HIS A 96 10.41 -6.75 2.49
CA HIS A 96 10.88 -6.82 3.86
C HIS A 96 9.67 -7.00 4.78
N PHE A 97 9.23 -8.25 4.97
CA PHE A 97 8.12 -8.57 5.87
C PHE A 97 8.46 -8.06 7.27
N ALA A 98 7.70 -7.09 7.75
CA ALA A 98 7.82 -6.62 9.12
C ALA A 98 7.45 -7.77 10.05
N LEU A 99 8.46 -8.34 10.72
CA LEU A 99 8.27 -9.45 11.64
C LEU A 99 7.37 -8.97 12.79
N LYS A 100 6.18 -9.57 12.96
CA LYS A 100 5.66 -9.77 14.32
C LYS A 100 6.82 -10.40 15.10
N GLY A 101 7.19 -9.81 16.25
CA GLY A 101 8.39 -10.18 17.00
C GLY A 101 8.79 -11.66 16.86
N ASN A 102 10.05 -11.88 16.46
CA ASN A 102 10.72 -13.15 16.16
C ASN A 102 10.26 -13.91 14.90
N GLY A 103 11.09 -13.80 13.85
CA GLY A 103 11.37 -14.90 12.93
C GLY A 103 10.89 -14.68 11.51
N TYR A 104 11.86 -14.50 10.60
CA TYR A 104 11.68 -14.65 9.16
C TYR A 104 11.06 -16.01 8.85
N VAL A 105 9.93 -16.02 8.15
CA VAL A 105 9.53 -17.20 7.37
C VAL A 105 9.93 -16.94 5.93
N SER A 106 10.96 -17.69 5.53
CA SER A 106 11.37 -17.91 4.13
C SER A 106 10.37 -18.82 3.42
#